data_AF-A0A1C5W8J6-F1
#
_entry.id   AF-A0A1C5W8J6-F1
#
_cell.length_a   1.000
_cell.length_b   1.000
_cell.length_c   1.000
_cell.angle_alpha   90.00
_cell.angle_beta   90.00
_cell.angle_gamma   90.00
#
_symmetry.space_group_name_H-M   'P 1'
#
loop_
_entity.id
_entity.type
_entity.pdbx_description
1 polymer ?
#
loop_
_entity_poly.entity_id
_entity_poly.type
_entity_poly.pdbx_seq_one_letter_code
_entity_poly.pdbx_strand_id
1 'polypeptide(L)'
;MFKDIYSKYKTKIDAALEDYINELQDEYRELSNEDCIEITNIYADEIMSINAVYSNFENAAEETARSLGFVNDMNEAYFDFELFENSLRDNENYIELPSGVVVYITR
;
A
#
# COMPACT_ATOMS: atom_id res chain seq x y z
N MET A 1 36.81 11.62 13.13
CA MET A 1 36.07 12.89 13.04
C MET A 1 34.98 12.86 11.97
N PHE A 2 35.26 12.73 10.67
CA PHE A 2 34.20 12.61 9.64
C PHE A 2 33.41 11.30 9.72
N LYS A 3 34.08 10.17 9.97
CA LYS A 3 33.41 8.89 10.21
C LYS A 3 32.41 8.97 11.37
N ASP A 4 32.77 9.63 12.47
CA ASP A 4 31.91 9.74 13.66
C ASP A 4 30.68 10.62 13.40
N ILE A 5 30.83 11.68 12.60
CA ILE A 5 29.72 12.54 12.18
C ILE A 5 28.79 11.78 11.23
N TYR A 6 29.35 11.08 10.25
CA TYR A 6 28.59 10.27 9.31
C TYR A 6 27.82 9.14 10.01
N SER A 7 28.45 8.43 10.95
CA SER A 7 27.78 7.39 11.75
C SER A 7 26.61 7.97 12.56
N LYS A 8 26.80 9.12 13.22
CA LYS A 8 25.72 9.79 13.95
C LYS A 8 24.57 10.24 13.04
N TYR A 9 24.90 10.74 11.85
CA TYR A 9 23.90 11.10 10.85
C TYR A 9 23.11 9.88 10.41
N LYS A 10 23.80 8.79 10.04
CA LYS A 10 23.16 7.54 9.62
C LYS A 10 22.21 6.98 10.68
N THR A 11 22.63 6.90 11.94
CA THR A 11 21.76 6.45 13.04
C THR A 11 20.49 7.28 13.18
N LYS A 12 20.54 8.60 12.94
CA LYS A 12 19.34 9.45 12.99
C LYS A 12 18.38 9.19 11.83
N ILE A 13 18.92 8.94 10.64
CA ILE A 13 18.11 8.60 9.47
C ILE A 13 17.47 7.23 9.68
N ASP A 14 18.24 6.24 10.12
CA ASP A 14 17.72 4.89 10.37
C ASP A 14 16.61 4.91 11.44
N ALA A 15 16.79 5.68 12.52
CA ALA A 15 15.75 5.84 13.56
C ALA A 15 14.49 6.53 13.05
N ALA A 16 14.63 7.60 12.25
CA ALA A 16 13.48 8.29 11.66
C ALA A 16 12.71 7.40 10.68
N LEU A 17 13.43 6.55 9.92
CA LEU A 17 12.81 5.56 9.05
C LEU A 17 12.06 4.50 9.86
N GLU A 18 12.65 4.01 10.96
CA GLU A 18 12.02 3.02 11.83
C GLU A 18 10.74 3.57 12.50
N ASP A 19 10.78 4.80 13.00
CA ASP A 19 9.60 5.50 13.54
C ASP A 19 8.48 5.59 12.48
N TYR A 20 8.84 5.92 11.24
CA TYR A 20 7.89 6.04 10.14
C TYR A 20 7.27 4.69 9.71
N ILE A 21 8.09 3.63 9.65
CA ILE A 21 7.60 2.27 9.38
C ILE A 21 6.59 1.86 10.45
N ASN A 22 6.88 2.14 11.72
CA ASN A 22 5.95 1.84 12.81
C ASN A 22 4.63 2.61 12.67
N GLU A 23 4.67 3.91 12.32
CA GLU A 23 3.46 4.70 12.08
C GLU A 23 2.61 4.12 10.92
N LEU A 24 3.25 3.76 9.80
CA LEU A 24 2.56 3.14 8.67
C LEU A 24 1.93 1.79 9.03
N GLN A 25 2.63 0.96 9.81
CA GLN A 25 2.13 -0.35 10.23
C GLN A 25 1.06 -0.27 11.33
N ASP A 26 1.06 0.79 12.13
CA ASP A 26 -0.01 1.07 13.10
C ASP A 26 -1.33 1.34 12.38
N GLU A 27 -1.28 2.01 11.23
CA GLU A 27 -2.45 2.30 10.38
C GLU A 27 -2.80 1.14 9.44
N TYR A 28 -1.80 0.53 8.81
CA TYR A 28 -1.92 -0.54 7.80
C TYR A 28 -1.10 -1.76 8.22
N ARG A 29 -1.72 -2.66 8.99
CA ARG A 29 -1.07 -3.83 9.60
C ARG A 29 -0.59 -4.87 8.59
N GLU A 30 -1.09 -4.80 7.36
CA GLU A 30 -0.77 -5.67 6.25
C GLU A 30 0.62 -5.39 5.67
N LEU A 31 1.19 -4.21 5.92
CA LEU A 31 2.49 -3.82 5.38
C LEU A 31 3.64 -4.46 6.16
N SER A 32 4.54 -5.16 5.45
CA SER A 32 5.82 -5.58 6.01
C SER A 32 6.81 -4.41 6.11
N ASN A 33 7.94 -4.62 6.79
CA ASN A 33 9.01 -3.62 6.82
C ASN A 33 9.55 -3.35 5.41
N GLU A 34 9.69 -4.40 4.59
CA GLU A 34 10.10 -4.29 3.20
C GLU A 34 9.12 -3.46 2.38
N ASP A 35 7.81 -3.65 2.57
CA ASP A 35 6.78 -2.86 1.90
C ASP A 35 6.87 -1.38 2.28
N CYS A 36 6.99 -1.10 3.58
CA CYS A 36 7.12 0.28 4.07
C CYS A 36 8.39 0.96 3.51
N ILE A 37 9.50 0.22 3.42
CA ILE A 37 10.75 0.72 2.83
C ILE A 37 10.57 1.00 1.33
N GLU A 38 9.89 0.12 0.60
CA GLU A 38 9.61 0.31 -0.83
C GLU A 38 8.73 1.52 -1.07
N ILE A 39 7.62 1.64 -0.32
CA ILE A 39 6.73 2.80 -0.33
C ILE A 39 7.52 4.08 -0.03
N THR A 40 8.36 4.06 1.01
CA THR A 40 9.20 5.21 1.41
C THR A 40 10.23 5.60 0.35
N ASN A 41 10.80 4.64 -0.38
CA ASN A 41 11.87 4.91 -1.33
C ASN A 41 11.38 5.23 -2.74
N ILE A 42 10.35 4.53 -3.22
CA ILE A 42 9.87 4.61 -4.60
C ILE A 42 8.67 5.54 -4.70
N TYR A 43 7.77 5.48 -3.71
CA TYR A 43 6.48 6.15 -3.74
C TYR A 43 6.39 7.29 -2.72
N ALA A 44 7.53 7.84 -2.28
CA ALA A 44 7.65 8.86 -1.23
C ALA A 44 6.63 10.02 -1.36
N ASP A 45 6.43 10.50 -2.59
CA ASP A 45 5.50 11.61 -2.88
C ASP A 45 4.03 11.16 -2.89
N GLU A 46 3.78 9.88 -3.19
CA GLU A 46 2.44 9.29 -3.26
C GLU A 46 1.96 8.74 -1.90
N ILE A 47 2.83 8.67 -0.87
CA ILE A 47 2.46 8.13 0.45
C ILE A 47 1.34 8.94 1.10
N MET A 48 1.40 10.27 1.01
CA MET A 48 0.34 11.13 1.54
C MET A 48 -1.01 10.94 0.83
N SER A 49 -1.00 10.24 -0.31
CA SER A 49 -2.17 9.93 -1.12
C SER A 49 -2.69 8.52 -0.90
N ILE A 50 -2.09 7.70 -0.03
CA ILE A 50 -2.59 6.35 0.30
C ILE A 50 -3.96 6.49 0.97
N ASN A 51 -4.97 5.87 0.35
CA ASN A 51 -6.33 5.79 0.90
C ASN A 51 -6.67 4.40 1.45
N ALA A 52 -6.05 3.35 0.90
CA ALA A 52 -6.30 1.98 1.32
C ALA A 52 -5.13 1.06 0.99
N VAL A 53 -5.00 -0.01 1.78
CA VAL A 53 -4.06 -1.10 1.59
C VAL A 53 -4.84 -2.41 1.61
N TYR A 54 -4.59 -3.26 0.61
CA TYR A 54 -5.25 -4.55 0.42
C TYR A 54 -4.22 -5.66 0.40
N SER A 55 -4.59 -6.85 0.88
CA SER A 55 -3.66 -7.98 0.95
C SER A 55 -3.22 -8.49 -0.42
N ASN A 56 -4.06 -8.32 -1.44
CA ASN A 56 -3.81 -8.62 -2.85
C ASN A 56 -4.90 -7.98 -3.72
N PHE A 57 -4.81 -8.18 -5.04
CA PHE A 57 -5.78 -7.65 -6.00
C PHE A 57 -7.18 -8.28 -5.89
N GLU A 58 -7.29 -9.56 -5.53
CA GLU A 58 -8.59 -10.22 -5.27
C GLU A 58 -9.33 -9.48 -4.15
N ASN A 59 -8.65 -9.25 -3.02
CA ASN A 59 -9.19 -8.49 -1.91
C ASN A 59 -9.50 -7.03 -2.28
N ALA A 60 -8.63 -6.38 -3.05
CA ALA A 60 -8.87 -5.03 -3.56
C ALA A 60 -10.14 -4.97 -4.42
N ALA A 61 -10.34 -5.94 -5.31
CA ALA A 61 -11.51 -6.04 -6.18
C ALA A 61 -12.79 -6.23 -5.37
N GLU A 62 -12.78 -7.12 -4.39
CA GLU A 62 -13.93 -7.38 -3.53
C GLU A 62 -14.34 -6.14 -2.71
N GLU A 63 -13.41 -5.56 -1.95
CA GLU A 63 -13.66 -4.40 -1.09
C GLU A 63 -14.05 -3.17 -1.91
N THR A 64 -13.40 -2.95 -3.05
CA THR A 64 -13.72 -1.83 -3.95
C THR A 64 -15.09 -2.01 -4.59
N ALA A 65 -15.44 -3.20 -5.08
CA ALA A 65 -16.74 -3.43 -5.70
C ALA A 65 -17.89 -3.27 -4.70
N ARG A 66 -17.69 -3.69 -3.44
CA ARG A 66 -18.68 -3.51 -2.37
C ARG A 66 -18.78 -2.05 -1.94
N SER A 67 -17.67 -1.35 -1.72
CA SER A 67 -17.67 0.06 -1.29
C SER A 67 -18.30 0.98 -2.34
N LEU A 68 -18.12 0.69 -3.63
CA LEU A 68 -18.77 1.41 -4.73
C LEU A 68 -20.24 1.00 -4.96
N GLY A 69 -20.74 -0.01 -4.25
CA GLY A 69 -22.11 -0.49 -4.35
C GLY A 69 -22.41 -1.30 -5.62
N PHE A 70 -21.38 -1.76 -6.34
CA PHE A 70 -21.56 -2.67 -7.46
C PHE A 70 -21.98 -4.06 -6.99
N VAL A 71 -21.51 -4.47 -5.81
CA VAL A 71 -21.80 -5.78 -5.20
C VAL A 71 -22.52 -5.63 -3.87
N ASN A 72 -23.54 -6.45 -3.68
CA ASN A 72 -24.22 -6.75 -2.42
C ASN A 72 -24.60 -8.25 -2.38
N ASP A 73 -25.09 -8.71 -1.23
CA ASP A 73 -25.42 -10.12 -0.99
C ASP A 73 -26.39 -10.74 -2.03
N MET A 74 -27.20 -9.91 -2.72
CA MET A 74 -28.18 -10.41 -3.69
C MET A 74 -27.61 -10.60 -5.10
N ASN A 75 -26.53 -9.90 -5.46
CA ASN A 75 -25.98 -9.90 -6.81
C ASN A 75 -24.53 -10.42 -6.92
N GLU A 76 -23.88 -10.71 -5.79
CA GLU A 76 -22.50 -11.19 -5.72
C GLU A 76 -22.22 -12.40 -6.61
N ALA A 77 -23.12 -13.39 -6.62
CA ALA A 77 -22.98 -14.61 -7.43
C ALA A 77 -23.00 -14.35 -8.95
N TYR A 78 -23.36 -13.15 -9.39
CA TYR A 78 -23.41 -12.75 -10.79
C TYR A 78 -22.34 -11.71 -11.15
N PHE A 79 -21.58 -11.23 -10.16
CA PHE A 79 -20.53 -10.26 -10.38
C PHE A 79 -19.25 -10.96 -10.84
N ASP A 80 -18.62 -10.40 -11.86
CA ASP A 80 -17.36 -10.92 -12.40
C ASP A 80 -16.18 -10.21 -11.72
N PHE A 81 -15.76 -10.77 -10.59
CA PHE A 81 -14.62 -10.24 -9.83
C PHE A 81 -13.32 -10.33 -10.61
N GLU A 82 -13.12 -11.36 -11.45
CA GLU A 82 -11.91 -11.52 -12.25
C GLU A 82 -11.81 -10.38 -13.30
N LEU A 83 -12.91 -10.03 -13.95
CA LEU A 83 -12.94 -8.89 -14.88
C LEU A 83 -12.70 -7.55 -14.16
N PHE A 84 -13.27 -7.39 -12.97
CA PHE A 84 -13.09 -6.17 -12.18
C PHE A 84 -11.65 -6.05 -11.65
N GLU A 85 -11.06 -7.14 -11.18
CA GLU A 85 -9.67 -7.22 -10.77
C GLU A 85 -8.73 -6.77 -11.89
N ASN A 86 -8.92 -7.31 -13.11
CA ASN A 86 -8.13 -6.89 -14.27
C ASN A 86 -8.27 -5.38 -14.55
N SER A 87 -9.47 -4.82 -14.35
CA SER A 87 -9.69 -3.38 -14.48
C SER A 87 -8.95 -2.57 -13.39
N LEU A 88 -8.78 -3.12 -12.18
CA LEU A 88 -7.96 -2.51 -11.14
C LEU A 88 -6.46 -2.59 -11.47
N ARG A 89 -5.99 -3.70 -12.04
CA ARG A 89 -4.58 -3.87 -12.46
C ARG A 89 -4.17 -2.87 -13.54
N ASP A 90 -5.09 -2.53 -14.44
CA ASP A 90 -4.88 -1.52 -15.48
C ASP A 90 -4.99 -0.07 -14.95
N ASN A 91 -5.41 0.12 -13.70
CA ASN A 91 -5.59 1.43 -13.09
C ASN A 91 -4.32 1.87 -12.36
N GLU A 92 -3.74 2.98 -12.82
CA GLU A 92 -2.49 3.53 -12.26
C GLU A 92 -2.55 3.93 -10.78
N ASN A 93 -3.74 4.03 -10.21
CA ASN A 93 -3.94 4.34 -8.80
C ASN A 93 -3.82 3.10 -7.89
N TYR A 94 -3.77 1.89 -8.44
CA TYR A 94 -3.56 0.65 -7.70
C TYR A 94 -2.15 0.14 -7.98
N ILE A 95 -1.32 0.13 -6.94
CA ILE A 95 0.09 -0.23 -7.04
C ILE A 95 0.31 -1.55 -6.31
N GLU A 96 0.73 -2.58 -7.04
CA GLU A 96 1.15 -3.85 -6.45
C GLU A 96 2.62 -3.78 -6.01
N LEU A 97 2.84 -3.96 -4.72
CA LEU A 97 4.17 -4.05 -4.13
C LEU A 97 4.79 -5.42 -4.45
N PRO A 98 6.13 -5.56 -4.37
CA PRO A 98 6.79 -6.84 -4.61
C PRO A 98 6.32 -8.00 -3.71
N SER A 99 5.73 -7.69 -2.54
CA SER A 99 5.12 -8.66 -1.63
C SER A 99 3.76 -9.19 -2.11
N GLY A 100 3.13 -8.55 -3.09
CA GLY A 100 1.77 -8.82 -3.56
C GLY A 100 0.70 -7.95 -2.88
N VAL A 101 1.06 -7.15 -1.88
CA VAL A 101 0.17 -6.15 -1.27
C VAL A 101 -0.18 -5.07 -2.30
N VAL A 102 -1.42 -4.61 -2.28
CA VAL A 102 -1.90 -3.59 -3.21
C VAL A 102 -2.23 -2.32 -2.45
N VAL A 103 -1.67 -1.20 -2.89
CA VAL A 103 -1.90 0.13 -2.33
C VAL A 103 -2.77 0.93 -3.28
N TYR A 104 -3.85 1.54 -2.77
CA TYR A 104 -4.68 2.48 -3.53
C TYR A 104 -4.35 3.91 -3.15
N ILE A 105 -4.01 4.72 -4.16
CA ILE A 105 -3.70 6.14 -4.01
C ILE A 105 -4.69 7.04 -4.77
N THR A 106 -4.94 8.27 -4.29
CA THR A 106 -5.59 9.32 -5.11
C THR A 106 -4.61 10.41 -5.49
N ARG A 107 -4.49 10.66 -6.79
CA ARG A 107 -3.74 11.78 -7.37
C ARG A 107 -4.61 13.03 -7.51
#